data_AF-A0A418ZPA0-F1
#
_entry.id   AF-A0A418ZPA0-F1
#
_cell.length_a   1.000
_cell.length_b   1.000
_cell.length_c   1.000
_cell.angle_alpha   90.00
_cell.angle_beta   90.00
_cell.angle_gamma   90.00
#
_symmetry.space_group_name_H-M   'P 1'
#
loop_
_entity.id
_entity.type
_entity.pdbx_description
1 polymer ?
#
loop_
_entity_poly.entity_id
_entity_poly.type
_entity_poly.pdbx_seq_one_letter_code
_entity_poly.pdbx_strand_id
1 'polypeptide(L)' 'MRHNLLPDGRYDEARGDRESAYQGRYEVRDRHIDYWDDTGFTADGEFNDDVLHHAGMILYRKE' A
#
# COMPACT_ATOMS: atom_id res chain seq x y z
N MET A 1 3.49 -10.88 3.34
CA MET A 1 3.78 -9.53 2.81
C MET A 1 3.48 -8.52 3.90
N ARG A 2 4.23 -7.42 3.97
CA ARG A 2 3.97 -6.29 4.86
C ARG A 2 3.84 -5.04 4.03
N HIS A 3 2.76 -4.29 4.22
CA HIS A 3 2.59 -2.94 3.67
C HIS A 3 2.82 -1.93 4.79
N ASN A 4 3.75 -1.02 4.58
CA ASN A 4 4.05 0.04 5.50
C ASN A 4 3.74 1.39 4.85
N LEU A 5 2.73 2.09 5.37
CA LEU A 5 2.40 3.45 4.92
C LEU A 5 3.16 4.43 5.81
N LEU A 6 4.12 5.14 5.21
CA LEU A 6 4.95 6.11 5.90
C LEU A 6 4.22 7.47 6.00
N PRO A 7 4.50 8.26 7.04
CA PRO A 7 3.83 9.54 7.29
C PRO A 7 4.20 10.64 6.28
N ASP A 8 5.26 10.45 5.49
CA ASP A 8 5.69 11.35 4.42
C ASP A 8 4.92 11.13 3.11
N GLY A 9 3.88 10.28 3.11
CA GLY A 9 3.08 9.96 1.92
C GLY A 9 3.74 8.91 1.02
N ARG A 10 4.73 8.17 1.55
CA ARG A 10 5.42 7.08 0.86
C ARG A 10 4.95 5.73 1.38
N TYR A 11 4.99 4.70 0.55
CA TYR A 11 4.73 3.32 1.00
C TYR A 11 5.94 2.44 0.74
N ASP A 12 6.06 1.40 1.56
CA ASP A 12 7.04 0.33 1.42
C ASP A 12 6.33 -1.03 1.52
N GLU A 13 6.43 -1.84 0.47
CA GLU A 13 5.91 -3.20 0.43
C GLU A 13 7.05 -4.21 0.53
N ALA A 14 7.04 -5.03 1.58
CA ALA A 14 7.94 -6.17 1.71
C ALA A 14 7.24 -7.48 1.31
N ARG A 15 7.85 -8.25 0.40
CA ARG A 15 7.34 -9.56 -0.05
C ARG A 15 8.34 -10.67 0.30
N GLY A 16 7.93 -11.58 1.19
CA GLY A 16 8.79 -12.68 1.66
C GLY A 16 10.05 -12.15 2.34
N ASP A 17 11.22 -12.63 1.90
CA ASP A 17 12.55 -12.20 2.36
C ASP A 17 13.04 -10.90 1.69
N ARG A 18 12.33 -10.39 0.67
CA ARG A 18 12.68 -9.12 0.03
C ARG A 18 11.99 -7.97 0.76
N GLU A 19 12.76 -7.34 1.63
CA GLU A 19 12.43 -6.03 2.18
C GLU A 19 12.39 -4.99 1.04
N SER A 20 11.44 -4.07 1.09
CA SER A 20 11.28 -3.01 0.09
C SER A 20 11.18 -3.51 -1.36
N ALA A 21 10.33 -4.53 -1.57
CA ALA A 21 10.04 -5.06 -2.90
C ALA A 21 9.41 -4.01 -3.82
N TYR A 22 8.52 -3.17 -3.29
CA TYR A 22 7.93 -2.02 -3.96
C TYR A 22 7.96 -0.81 -3.05
N GLN A 23 8.22 0.35 -3.64
CA GLN A 23 8.30 1.62 -2.93
C GLN A 23 7.81 2.73 -3.84
N GLY A 24 7.05 3.64 -3.25
CA GLY A 24 6.46 4.70 -4.04
C GLY A 24 5.71 5.69 -3.18
N ARG A 25 4.93 6.53 -3.85
CA ARG A 25 3.98 7.44 -3.20
C ARG A 25 2.60 6.80 -3.13
N TYR A 26 1.83 7.15 -2.12
CA TYR A 26 0.41 6.82 -2.05
C TYR A 26 -0.43 8.08 -1.82
N GLU A 27 -1.70 8.02 -2.20
CA GLU A 27 -2.69 9.07 -1.95
C GLU A 27 -3.98 8.40 -1.52
N VAL A 28 -4.56 8.86 -0.41
CA VAL A 28 -5.85 8.37 0.08
C VAL A 28 -6.92 9.41 -0.20
N ARG A 29 -8.02 8.98 -0.81
CA ARG A 29 -9.16 9.80 -1.21
C ARG A 29 -10.43 9.15 -0.66
N ASP A 30 -10.96 9.68 0.45
CA ASP A 30 -12.07 9.07 1.19
C ASP A 30 -11.70 7.62 1.60
N ARG A 31 -12.31 6.63 0.96
CA ARG A 31 -12.00 5.21 1.13
C ARG A 31 -11.09 4.63 0.06
N HIS A 32 -10.79 5.37 -1.01
CA HIS A 32 -9.92 4.89 -2.08
C HIS A 32 -8.45 5.22 -1.76
N ILE A 33 -7.52 4.36 -2.14
CA ILE A 33 -6.08 4.62 -2.08
C ILE A 33 -5.45 4.29 -3.42
N ASP A 34 -4.67 5.25 -3.92
CA ASP A 34 -3.86 5.10 -5.12
C ASP A 34 -2.39 5.00 -4.72
N TYR A 35 -1.66 4.11 -5.40
CA TYR A 35 -0.25 3.87 -5.26
C TYR A 35 0.44 4.18 -6.58
N TRP A 36 1.55 4.90 -6.53
CA TRP A 36 2.45 5.11 -7.66
C TRP A 36 3.85 4.70 -7.25
N ASP A 37 4.27 3.57 -7.77
CA ASP A 37 5.60 3.02 -7.58
C ASP A 37 6.64 3.80 -8.39
N ASP A 38 7.86 3.92 -7.87
CA ASP A 38 8.95 4.64 -8.54
C ASP A 38 9.39 3.95 -9.85
N THR A 39 9.07 2.66 -10.04
CA THR A 39 9.32 1.93 -11.28
C THR A 39 8.31 2.24 -12.39
N GLY A 40 7.29 3.05 -12.11
CA GLY A 40 6.24 3.44 -13.07
C GLY A 40 5.01 2.53 -13.05
N PHE A 41 4.90 1.64 -12.06
CA PHE A 41 3.68 0.87 -11.82
C PHE A 41 2.68 1.68 -10.99
N THR A 42 1.40 1.53 -11.28
CA THR A 42 0.32 2.14 -10.50
C THR A 42 -0.62 1.07 -9.99
N ALA A 43 -1.09 1.22 -8.77
CA ALA A 43 -2.00 0.26 -8.17
C ALA A 43 -3.03 0.99 -7.32
N ASP A 44 -4.20 0.40 -7.15
CA ASP A 44 -5.31 1.01 -6.42
C ASP A 44 -5.87 0.04 -5.38
N GLY A 45 -6.57 0.58 -4.38
CA GLY A 45 -7.23 -0.19 -3.36
C GLY A 45 -8.32 0.60 -2.65
N GLU A 46 -9.12 -0.10 -1.87
CA GLU A 46 -10.22 0.47 -1.10
C GLU A 46 -10.12 0.08 0.37
N PHE A 47 -10.21 1.06 1.25
CA PHE A 47 -10.36 0.90 2.68
C PHE A 47 -11.83 0.63 3.03
N ASN A 48 -12.08 -0.54 3.60
CA ASN A 48 -13.30 -0.87 4.32
C ASN A 48 -12.96 -0.86 5.81
N ASP A 49 -13.26 0.23 6.48
CA ASP A 49 -12.87 0.50 7.88
C ASP A 49 -11.34 0.43 8.06
N ASP A 50 -10.83 -0.49 8.90
CA ASP A 50 -9.40 -0.70 9.14
C ASP A 50 -8.78 -1.76 8.20
N VAL A 51 -9.52 -2.17 7.16
CA VAL A 51 -9.13 -3.22 6.21
C VAL A 51 -8.91 -2.65 4.82
N LEU A 52 -7.72 -2.84 4.27
CA LEU A 52 -7.36 -2.44 2.91
C LEU A 52 -7.58 -3.61 1.94
N HIS A 53 -8.44 -3.41 0.97
CA HIS A 53 -8.65 -4.30 -0.17
C HIS A 53 -7.82 -3.80 -1.34
N HIS A 54 -6.76 -4.51 -1.69
CA HIS A 54 -5.79 -4.05 -2.67
C HIS A 54 -5.32 -5.20 -3.56
N ALA A 55 -5.47 -5.06 -4.88
CA ALA A 55 -5.02 -6.05 -5.88
C ALA A 55 -5.45 -7.51 -5.56
N GLY A 56 -6.67 -7.70 -5.07
CA GLY A 56 -7.20 -9.02 -4.66
C GLY A 56 -6.70 -9.53 -3.31
N MET A 57 -5.90 -8.74 -2.58
CA MET A 57 -5.45 -9.01 -1.23
C MET A 57 -6.30 -8.24 -0.21
N ILE A 58 -6.45 -8.82 0.96
CA ILE A 58 -7.08 -8.18 2.12
C ILE A 58 -5.97 -7.97 3.16
N LEU A 59 -5.65 -6.72 3.41
CA LEU A 59 -4.59 -6.27 4.31
C LEU A 59 -5.23 -5.66 5.55
N TYR A 60 -4.80 -6.09 6.73
CA TYR A 60 -5.29 -5.57 8.00
C TYR A 60 -4.27 -4.60 8.58
N ARG A 61 -4.73 -3.49 9.17
CA ARG A 61 -3.84 -2.60 9.92
C ARG A 61 -3.20 -3.38 11.06
N LYS A 62 -1.88 -3.32 11.16
CA LYS A 62 -1.13 -3.82 12.32
C LYS A 62 -0.95 -2.65 13.28
N GLU A 63 -1.29 -2.87 14.56
CA GLU A 63 -1.02 -1.92 15.66
C GLU A 63 0.48 -1.70 15.90
#